data_AF-A0ABD6B3T7-F1
#
_entry.id   AF-A0ABD6B3T7-F1
#
_cell.length_a   1.000
_cell.length_b   1.000
_cell.length_c   1.000
_cell.angle_alpha   90.00
_cell.angle_beta   90.00
_cell.angle_gamma   90.00
#
_symmetry.space_group_name_H-M   'P 1'
#
loop_
_entity.id
_entity.type
_entity.pdbx_description
1 polymer ?
#
loop_
_entity_poly.entity_id
_entity_poly.type
_entity_poly.pdbx_seq_one_letter_code
_entity_poly.pdbx_strand_id
1 'polypeptide(L)'
;PDELAVDRVRAADAFYTSGITPALSETLRETTAALLKAAGEAGVTRAFDLNYRSKLWTPAEAAEKLRPLFEHVDVLIVAERDAETVLDRDGEAGQIAHSLGVEHDCEAVVVTRGEAGAVAAHGGEIHEADALETDTVDPVGSGDAFVGGLLAGLLTGSSVPVALDAATATAALKRTVAGDAAVVTPEDVTAVIDGGADEIDR
;
A
#
# COMPACT_ATOMS: atom_id res chain seq x y z
N PRO A 1 8.63 20.16 12.76
CA PRO A 1 9.68 19.55 11.91
C PRO A 1 10.97 19.25 12.67
N ASP A 2 11.45 20.21 13.48
CA ASP A 2 12.74 20.12 14.18
C ASP A 2 12.80 19.05 15.30
N GLU A 3 11.65 18.51 15.70
CA GLU A 3 11.52 17.42 16.69
C GLU A 3 11.52 16.02 16.05
N LEU A 4 11.48 15.93 14.71
CA LEU A 4 11.40 14.66 14.00
C LEU A 4 12.79 14.06 13.78
N ALA A 5 12.89 12.74 13.92
CA ALA A 5 14.10 11.99 13.62
C ALA A 5 14.34 11.85 12.10
N VAL A 6 14.42 12.98 11.39
CA VAL A 6 14.61 13.05 9.93
C VAL A 6 15.85 12.28 9.49
N ASP A 7 16.91 12.28 10.31
CA ASP A 7 18.13 11.52 10.01
C ASP A 7 17.88 10.00 9.96
N ARG A 8 16.92 9.47 10.72
CA ARG A 8 16.54 8.06 10.61
C ARG A 8 15.80 7.78 9.31
N VAL A 9 14.95 8.70 8.88
CA VAL A 9 14.25 8.59 7.59
C VAL A 9 15.25 8.58 6.44
N ARG A 10 16.24 9.49 6.46
CA ARG A 10 17.29 9.59 5.45
C ARG A 10 18.25 8.39 5.40
N ALA A 11 18.28 7.59 6.47
CA ALA A 11 19.15 6.41 6.58
C ALA A 11 18.38 5.08 6.39
N ALA A 12 17.07 5.13 6.13
CA ALA A 12 16.25 3.95 5.91
C ALA A 12 16.27 3.53 4.44
N ASP A 13 15.93 2.27 4.16
CA ASP A 13 15.73 1.79 2.79
C ASP A 13 14.40 2.27 2.20
N ALA A 14 13.37 2.37 3.04
CA ALA A 14 12.07 2.94 2.67
C ALA A 14 11.41 3.75 3.80
N PHE A 15 10.58 4.69 3.40
CA PHE A 15 9.66 5.44 4.25
C PHE A 15 8.22 5.14 3.83
N TYR A 16 7.44 4.61 4.77
CA TYR A 16 6.02 4.35 4.59
C TYR A 16 5.17 5.32 5.41
N THR A 17 4.08 5.80 4.82
CA THR A 17 3.03 6.50 5.54
C THR A 17 1.66 6.25 4.91
N SER A 18 0.61 6.69 5.59
CA SER A 18 -0.77 6.46 5.21
C SER A 18 -1.55 7.77 5.25
N GLY A 19 -2.54 7.92 4.36
CA GLY A 19 -3.45 9.06 4.29
C GLY A 19 -4.29 9.30 5.55
N ILE A 20 -4.34 8.36 6.49
CA ILE A 20 -4.89 8.60 7.83
C ILE A 20 -4.07 9.68 8.57
N THR A 21 -2.75 9.64 8.47
CA THR A 21 -1.86 10.59 9.19
C THR A 21 -2.13 12.06 8.84
N PRO A 22 -2.11 12.47 7.54
CA PRO A 22 -2.43 13.85 7.16
C PRO A 22 -3.91 14.23 7.39
N ALA A 23 -4.81 13.26 7.57
CA ALA A 23 -6.22 13.52 7.89
C ALA A 23 -6.42 14.01 9.34
N LEU A 24 -5.53 13.64 10.26
CA LEU A 24 -5.70 13.89 11.69
C LEU A 24 -5.47 15.35 12.08
N SER A 25 -4.59 16.07 11.39
CA SER A 25 -4.37 17.50 11.60
C SER A 25 -3.55 18.14 10.47
N GLU A 26 -3.61 19.47 10.38
CA GLU A 26 -2.73 20.25 9.50
C GLU A 26 -1.25 20.04 9.80
N THR A 27 -0.86 20.02 11.08
CA THR A 27 0.52 19.78 11.49
C THR A 27 1.04 18.41 11.04
N LEU A 28 0.21 17.37 11.13
CA LEU A 28 0.57 16.03 10.66
C LEU A 28 0.66 15.99 9.13
N ARG A 29 -0.20 16.72 8.42
CA ARG A 29 -0.13 16.83 6.96
C ARG A 29 1.14 17.52 6.48
N GLU A 30 1.49 18.65 7.08
CA GLU A 30 2.76 19.35 6.79
C GLU A 30 3.97 18.47 7.12
N THR A 31 3.89 17.72 8.22
CA THR A 31 4.92 16.77 8.62
C THR A 31 5.07 15.64 7.60
N THR A 32 3.97 15.03 7.15
CA THR A 32 3.97 13.99 6.12
C THR A 32 4.63 14.50 4.84
N ALA A 33 4.27 15.70 4.36
CA ALA A 33 4.88 16.30 3.18
C ALA A 33 6.39 16.52 3.36
N ALA A 34 6.81 17.04 4.53
CA ALA A 34 8.22 17.26 4.83
C ALA A 34 9.04 15.95 4.87
N LEU A 35 8.47 14.87 5.41
CA LEU A 35 9.15 13.58 5.50
C LEU A 35 9.24 12.88 4.14
N LEU A 36 8.18 12.91 3.32
CA LEU A 36 8.22 12.39 1.95
C LEU A 36 9.29 13.11 1.12
N LYS A 37 9.37 14.44 1.25
CA LYS A 37 10.40 15.23 0.58
C LYS A 37 11.81 14.89 1.07
N ALA A 38 12.03 14.83 2.39
CA ALA A 38 13.34 14.53 2.96
C ALA A 38 13.82 13.11 2.63
N ALA A 39 12.91 12.13 2.57
CA ALA A 39 13.19 10.78 2.09
C ALA A 39 13.66 10.82 0.63
N GLY A 40 12.93 11.56 -0.22
CA GLY A 40 13.23 11.68 -1.65
C GLY A 40 14.59 12.32 -1.92
N GLU A 41 14.92 13.39 -1.20
CA GLU A 41 16.24 14.05 -1.28
C GLU A 41 17.40 13.12 -0.90
N ALA A 42 17.13 12.08 -0.11
CA ALA A 42 18.11 11.07 0.30
C ALA A 42 18.08 9.79 -0.56
N GLY A 43 17.22 9.71 -1.57
CA GLY A 43 17.06 8.52 -2.43
C GLY A 43 16.38 7.34 -1.74
N VAL A 44 15.61 7.61 -0.67
CA VAL A 44 14.85 6.59 0.08
C VAL A 44 13.53 6.33 -0.64
N THR A 45 13.15 5.06 -0.80
CA THR A 45 11.86 4.68 -1.42
C THR A 45 10.70 5.20 -0.58
N ARG A 46 9.72 5.85 -1.21
CA ARG A 46 8.56 6.47 -0.55
C ARG A 46 7.30 5.72 -0.91
N ALA A 47 6.74 5.00 0.07
CA ALA A 47 5.48 4.29 -0.07
C ALA A 47 4.35 5.05 0.64
N PHE A 48 3.22 5.19 -0.03
CA PHE A 48 2.05 5.90 0.48
C PHE A 48 0.78 5.09 0.24
N ASP A 49 0.06 4.75 1.32
CA ASP A 49 -1.28 4.17 1.22
C ASP A 49 -2.34 5.25 1.40
N LEU A 50 -3.18 5.47 0.39
CA LEU A 50 -4.27 6.46 0.44
C LEU A 50 -5.16 6.27 1.67
N ASN A 51 -5.49 5.02 2.00
CA ASN A 51 -6.18 4.58 3.22
C ASN A 51 -7.28 5.54 3.72
N TYR A 52 -8.25 5.87 2.86
CA TYR A 52 -9.22 6.92 3.16
C TYR A 52 -10.13 6.54 4.34
N ARG A 53 -10.47 7.54 5.17
CA ARG A 53 -11.35 7.40 6.34
C ARG A 53 -12.38 8.52 6.34
N SER A 54 -13.61 8.18 5.96
CA SER A 54 -14.75 9.10 5.90
C SER A 54 -15.14 9.74 7.24
N LYS A 55 -14.69 9.18 8.37
CA LYS A 55 -14.89 9.79 9.70
C LYS A 55 -13.97 10.98 9.97
N LEU A 56 -12.90 11.15 9.20
CA LEU A 56 -11.89 12.20 9.44
C LEU A 56 -12.11 13.42 8.55
N TRP A 57 -12.58 13.21 7.32
CA TRP A 57 -12.74 14.27 6.32
C TRP A 57 -13.60 13.79 5.15
N THR A 58 -14.08 14.73 4.35
CA THR A 58 -14.87 14.44 3.14
C THR A 58 -13.98 13.96 1.99
N PRO A 59 -14.54 13.28 0.96
CA PRO A 59 -13.75 12.88 -0.20
C PRO A 59 -13.11 14.06 -0.93
N ALA A 60 -13.81 15.18 -1.05
CA ALA A 60 -13.29 16.40 -1.69
C ALA A 60 -12.09 16.98 -0.93
N GLU A 61 -12.16 17.05 0.40
CA GLU A 61 -11.03 17.49 1.23
C GLU A 61 -9.85 16.51 1.14
N ALA A 62 -10.12 15.20 1.20
CA ALA A 62 -9.08 14.19 1.04
C ALA A 62 -8.38 14.31 -0.32
N ALA A 63 -9.13 14.47 -1.40
CA ALA A 63 -8.59 14.67 -2.75
C ALA A 63 -7.72 15.93 -2.82
N GLU A 64 -8.23 17.06 -2.33
CA GLU A 64 -7.51 18.35 -2.33
C GLU A 64 -6.19 18.26 -1.54
N LYS A 65 -6.21 17.58 -0.39
CA LYS A 65 -5.06 17.55 0.53
C LYS A 65 -4.05 16.44 0.24
N LEU A 66 -4.47 15.33 -0.35
CA LEU A 66 -3.60 14.17 -0.60
C LEU A 66 -2.93 14.21 -1.97
N ARG A 67 -3.61 14.68 -3.01
CA ARG A 67 -3.06 14.70 -4.39
C ARG A 67 -1.69 15.38 -4.49
N PRO A 68 -1.42 16.53 -3.82
CA PRO A 68 -0.09 17.15 -3.87
C PRO A 68 1.02 16.30 -3.26
N LEU A 69 0.70 15.31 -2.42
CA LEU A 69 1.70 14.42 -1.82
C LEU A 69 2.21 13.38 -2.81
N PHE A 70 1.41 13.01 -3.82
CA PHE A 70 1.75 11.93 -4.76
C PHE A 70 2.97 12.26 -5.64
N GLU A 71 3.28 13.53 -5.86
CA GLU A 71 4.52 13.98 -6.54
C GLU A 71 5.81 13.61 -5.77
N HIS A 72 5.67 13.07 -4.56
CA HIS A 72 6.77 12.63 -3.71
C HIS A 72 6.65 11.15 -3.34
N VAL A 73 5.89 10.37 -4.10
CA VAL A 73 5.61 8.95 -3.82
C VAL A 73 6.16 8.09 -4.96
N ASP A 74 6.92 7.06 -4.62
CA ASP A 74 7.40 6.06 -5.58
C ASP A 74 6.40 4.90 -5.70
N VAL A 75 5.83 4.46 -4.57
CA VAL A 75 4.87 3.36 -4.50
C VAL A 75 3.56 3.87 -3.90
N LEU A 76 2.54 4.02 -4.74
CA LEU A 76 1.20 4.42 -4.32
C LEU A 76 0.30 3.19 -4.15
N ILE A 77 -0.29 3.02 -2.97
CA ILE A 77 -1.31 2.01 -2.71
C ILE A 77 -2.67 2.71 -2.59
N VAL A 78 -3.67 2.19 -3.29
CA VAL A 78 -5.03 2.72 -3.25
C VAL A 78 -6.04 1.57 -3.32
N ALA A 79 -7.12 1.64 -2.54
CA ALA A 79 -8.24 0.73 -2.73
C ALA A 79 -9.07 1.18 -3.93
N GLU A 80 -9.56 0.25 -4.75
CA GLU A 80 -10.38 0.55 -5.94
C GLU A 80 -11.53 1.52 -5.64
N ARG A 81 -12.27 1.24 -4.56
CA ARG A 81 -13.35 2.12 -4.07
C ARG A 81 -12.90 3.54 -3.73
N ASP A 82 -11.67 3.71 -3.24
CA ASP A 82 -11.15 5.01 -2.83
C ASP A 82 -10.56 5.75 -4.05
N ALA A 83 -10.09 5.03 -5.07
CA ALA A 83 -9.73 5.61 -6.36
C ALA A 83 -10.96 6.26 -7.02
N GLU A 84 -12.10 5.57 -7.01
CA GLU A 84 -13.40 6.13 -7.45
C GLU A 84 -13.82 7.29 -6.54
N THR A 85 -13.96 7.03 -5.23
CA THR A 85 -14.58 7.98 -4.30
C THR A 85 -13.77 9.27 -4.07
N VAL A 86 -12.43 9.16 -4.01
CA VAL A 86 -11.55 10.29 -3.63
C VAL A 86 -10.80 10.82 -4.84
N LEU A 87 -10.35 9.93 -5.75
CA LEU A 87 -9.52 10.33 -6.88
C LEU A 87 -10.31 10.55 -8.18
N ASP A 88 -11.62 10.31 -8.16
CA ASP A 88 -12.50 10.45 -9.33
C ASP A 88 -11.96 9.62 -10.51
N ARG A 89 -11.56 8.38 -10.21
CA ARG A 89 -11.01 7.41 -11.17
C ARG A 89 -11.94 6.23 -11.29
N ASP A 90 -12.62 6.17 -12.42
CA ASP A 90 -13.44 5.03 -12.82
C ASP A 90 -12.74 4.20 -13.90
N GLY A 91 -13.08 2.92 -13.99
CA GLY A 91 -12.60 2.02 -15.03
C GLY A 91 -11.98 0.74 -14.45
N GLU A 92 -11.26 0.02 -15.30
CA GLU A 92 -10.56 -1.19 -14.86
C GLU A 92 -9.36 -0.84 -13.98
N ALA A 93 -9.14 -1.61 -12.91
CA ALA A 93 -8.07 -1.35 -11.92
C ALA A 93 -6.68 -1.16 -12.55
N GLY A 94 -6.35 -1.90 -13.62
CA GLY A 94 -5.08 -1.72 -14.35
C GLY A 94 -4.97 -0.36 -15.05
N GLN A 95 -6.07 0.14 -15.62
CA GLN A 95 -6.12 1.48 -16.25
C GLN A 95 -5.99 2.58 -15.19
N ILE A 96 -6.67 2.40 -14.05
CA ILE A 96 -6.56 3.31 -12.90
C ILE A 96 -5.10 3.35 -12.43
N ALA A 97 -4.50 2.19 -12.16
CA ALA A 97 -3.11 2.08 -11.71
C ALA A 97 -2.13 2.75 -12.68
N HIS A 98 -2.22 2.41 -13.97
CA HIS A 98 -1.36 2.99 -15.00
C HIS A 98 -1.53 4.51 -15.14
N SER A 99 -2.77 5.01 -15.14
CA SER A 99 -3.02 6.45 -15.30
C SER A 99 -2.49 7.25 -14.11
N LEU A 100 -2.65 6.76 -12.88
CA LEU A 100 -2.10 7.38 -11.69
C LEU A 100 -0.56 7.36 -11.70
N GLY A 101 0.04 6.26 -12.14
CA GLY A 101 1.49 6.13 -12.25
C GLY A 101 2.09 7.14 -13.22
N VAL A 102 1.48 7.28 -14.41
CA VAL A 102 1.91 8.27 -15.41
C VAL A 102 1.67 9.71 -14.95
N GLU A 103 0.53 9.99 -14.31
CA GLU A 103 0.17 11.34 -13.89
C GLU A 103 1.06 11.88 -12.77
N HIS A 104 1.46 11.02 -11.84
CA HIS A 104 2.23 11.40 -10.65
C HIS A 104 3.70 10.96 -10.68
N ASP A 105 4.14 10.35 -11.79
CA ASP A 105 5.50 9.79 -11.95
C ASP A 105 5.85 8.76 -10.87
N CYS A 106 4.85 7.97 -10.43
CA CYS A 106 5.09 6.88 -9.48
C CYS A 106 5.78 5.72 -10.20
N GLU A 107 6.79 5.13 -9.55
CA GLU A 107 7.44 3.90 -10.03
C GLU A 107 6.42 2.75 -10.09
N ALA A 108 5.62 2.59 -9.04
CA ALA A 108 4.55 1.61 -8.98
C ALA A 108 3.25 2.18 -8.39
N VAL A 109 2.11 1.75 -8.94
CA VAL A 109 0.79 1.99 -8.35
C VAL A 109 0.07 0.67 -8.17
N VAL A 110 -0.37 0.39 -6.94
CA VAL A 110 -1.10 -0.81 -6.57
C VAL A 110 -2.54 -0.46 -6.21
N VAL A 111 -3.48 -1.05 -6.96
CA VAL A 111 -4.91 -0.97 -6.71
C VAL A 111 -5.38 -2.25 -6.05
N THR A 112 -5.85 -2.16 -4.79
CA THR A 112 -6.42 -3.30 -4.06
C THR A 112 -7.92 -3.44 -4.32
N ARG A 113 -8.38 -4.67 -4.56
CA ARG A 113 -9.75 -5.01 -4.99
C ARG A 113 -10.48 -5.95 -4.04
N GLY A 114 -10.05 -6.02 -2.77
CA GLY A 114 -10.65 -6.90 -1.76
C GLY A 114 -10.55 -8.38 -2.16
N GLU A 115 -11.69 -9.05 -2.30
CA GLU A 115 -11.78 -10.48 -2.67
C GLU A 115 -11.32 -10.76 -4.11
N ALA A 116 -11.23 -9.73 -4.98
CA ALA A 116 -10.67 -9.86 -6.32
C ALA A 116 -9.14 -9.65 -6.37
N GLY A 117 -8.48 -9.61 -5.21
CA GLY A 117 -7.02 -9.48 -5.11
C GLY A 117 -6.54 -8.06 -5.36
N ALA A 118 -5.52 -7.90 -6.20
CA ALA A 118 -4.89 -6.61 -6.48
C ALA A 118 -4.31 -6.53 -7.89
N VAL A 119 -4.15 -5.29 -8.37
CA VAL A 119 -3.46 -4.97 -9.63
C VAL A 119 -2.34 -4.00 -9.35
N ALA A 120 -1.19 -4.19 -9.99
CA ALA A 120 -0.08 -3.26 -9.96
C ALA A 120 0.27 -2.79 -11.37
N ALA A 121 0.48 -1.49 -11.55
CA ALA A 121 1.15 -0.93 -12.71
C ALA A 121 2.60 -0.58 -12.34
N HIS A 122 3.56 -1.06 -13.12
CA HIS A 122 4.99 -0.79 -12.92
C HIS A 122 5.73 -0.94 -14.26
N GLY A 123 6.59 0.02 -14.61
CA GLY A 123 7.37 -0.04 -15.86
C GLY A 123 6.53 -0.07 -17.16
N GLY A 124 5.29 0.41 -17.12
CA GLY A 124 4.34 0.33 -18.24
C GLY A 124 3.66 -1.02 -18.40
N GLU A 125 3.93 -1.98 -17.51
CA GLU A 125 3.28 -3.29 -17.46
C GLU A 125 2.21 -3.31 -16.37
N ILE A 126 1.22 -4.18 -16.57
CA ILE A 126 0.15 -4.47 -15.59
C ILE A 126 0.36 -5.88 -15.06
N HIS A 127 0.34 -6.03 -13.75
CA HIS A 127 0.41 -7.30 -13.04
C HIS A 127 -0.83 -7.47 -12.17
N GLU A 128 -1.39 -8.67 -12.15
CA GLU A 128 -2.55 -9.00 -11.32
C GLU A 128 -2.21 -10.18 -10.42
N ALA A 129 -2.70 -10.12 -9.18
CA ALA A 129 -2.67 -11.23 -8.25
C ALA A 129 -4.06 -11.42 -7.67
N ASP A 130 -4.56 -12.65 -7.69
CA ASP A 130 -5.85 -13.00 -7.11
C ASP A 130 -5.77 -13.02 -5.57
N ALA A 131 -6.89 -12.76 -4.90
CA ALA A 131 -6.97 -13.04 -3.47
C ALA A 131 -7.05 -14.56 -3.27
N LEU A 132 -6.31 -15.06 -2.29
CA LEU A 132 -6.38 -16.47 -1.92
C LEU A 132 -7.60 -16.73 -1.05
N GLU A 133 -8.43 -17.72 -1.36
CA GLU A 133 -9.56 -18.10 -0.52
C GLU A 133 -9.07 -18.80 0.76
N THR A 134 -9.67 -18.48 1.90
CA THR A 134 -9.36 -19.11 3.20
C THR A 134 -10.49 -18.84 4.20
N ASP A 135 -10.61 -19.72 5.20
CA ASP A 135 -11.51 -19.51 6.33
C ASP A 135 -11.13 -18.26 7.12
N THR A 136 -12.01 -17.26 7.09
CA THR A 136 -11.76 -15.97 7.74
C THR A 136 -12.13 -16.02 9.23
N VAL A 137 -11.11 -15.91 10.08
CA VAL A 137 -11.24 -15.71 11.53
C VAL A 137 -11.45 -14.23 11.85
N ASP A 138 -10.60 -13.35 11.28
CA ASP A 138 -10.67 -11.91 11.51
C ASP A 138 -10.16 -11.12 10.29
N PRO A 139 -10.99 -10.29 9.64
CA PRO A 139 -10.59 -9.50 8.47
C PRO A 139 -9.87 -8.17 8.81
N VAL A 140 -9.83 -7.75 10.08
CA VAL A 140 -9.27 -6.45 10.48
C VAL A 140 -7.76 -6.44 10.28
N GLY A 141 -7.19 -5.42 9.63
CA GLY A 141 -5.74 -5.34 9.42
C GLY A 141 -5.23 -6.12 8.19
N SER A 142 -6.10 -6.77 7.40
CA SER A 142 -5.66 -7.47 6.19
C SER A 142 -5.07 -6.52 5.13
N GLY A 143 -5.53 -5.27 5.09
CA GLY A 143 -4.93 -4.23 4.26
C GLY A 143 -3.52 -3.86 4.72
N ASP A 144 -3.32 -3.70 6.03
CA ASP A 144 -1.99 -3.40 6.58
C ASP A 144 -1.03 -4.58 6.37
N ALA A 145 -1.54 -5.82 6.48
CA ALA A 145 -0.79 -7.04 6.18
C ALA A 145 -0.42 -7.14 4.69
N PHE A 146 -1.35 -6.81 3.79
CA PHE A 146 -1.08 -6.72 2.36
C PHE A 146 0.07 -5.73 2.08
N VAL A 147 -0.02 -4.51 2.62
CA VAL A 147 1.01 -3.48 2.44
C VAL A 147 2.35 -3.93 3.03
N GLY A 148 2.33 -4.57 4.20
CA GLY A 148 3.53 -5.14 4.82
C GLY A 148 4.21 -6.19 3.95
N GLY A 149 3.44 -7.14 3.39
CA GLY A 149 3.94 -8.17 2.49
C GLY A 149 4.49 -7.58 1.18
N LEU A 150 3.79 -6.62 0.59
CA LEU A 150 4.23 -5.89 -0.60
C LEU A 150 5.58 -5.21 -0.37
N LEU A 151 5.68 -4.39 0.68
CA LEU A 151 6.90 -3.63 0.98
C LEU A 151 8.06 -4.55 1.37
N ALA A 152 7.80 -5.63 2.11
CA ALA A 152 8.82 -6.63 2.42
C ALA A 152 9.39 -7.25 1.13
N GLY A 153 8.53 -7.64 0.19
CA GLY A 153 8.97 -8.17 -1.11
C GLY A 153 9.85 -7.17 -1.87
N LEU A 154 9.38 -5.94 -2.04
CA LEU A 154 10.11 -4.89 -2.75
C LEU A 154 11.46 -4.58 -2.10
N LEU A 155 11.51 -4.46 -0.77
CA LEU A 155 12.75 -4.18 -0.03
C LEU A 155 13.77 -5.31 -0.09
N THR A 156 13.33 -6.55 -0.32
CA THR A 156 14.23 -7.70 -0.53
C THR A 156 14.67 -7.86 -1.99
N GLY A 157 14.26 -6.95 -2.88
CA GLY A 157 14.63 -6.96 -4.29
C GLY A 157 13.78 -7.87 -5.18
N SER A 158 12.62 -8.31 -4.70
CA SER A 158 11.65 -9.03 -5.54
C SER A 158 11.07 -8.11 -6.61
N SER A 159 10.68 -8.70 -7.75
CA SER A 159 9.91 -7.97 -8.75
C SER A 159 8.51 -7.61 -8.23
N VAL A 160 7.88 -6.58 -8.80
CA VAL A 160 6.52 -6.17 -8.46
C VAL A 160 5.50 -7.32 -8.48
N PRO A 161 5.43 -8.20 -9.51
CA PRO A 161 4.49 -9.32 -9.48
C PRO A 161 4.75 -10.28 -8.31
N VAL A 162 6.01 -10.60 -8.01
CA VAL A 162 6.35 -11.48 -6.87
C VAL A 162 6.00 -10.83 -5.54
N ALA A 163 6.25 -9.53 -5.40
CA ALA A 163 5.84 -8.77 -4.21
C ALA A 163 4.32 -8.68 -4.08
N LEU A 164 3.58 -8.64 -5.20
CA LEU A 164 2.13 -8.63 -5.23
C LEU A 164 1.54 -9.98 -4.76
N ASP A 165 2.11 -11.10 -5.21
CA ASP A 165 1.75 -12.44 -4.73
C ASP A 165 2.03 -12.60 -3.24
N ALA A 166 3.18 -12.10 -2.77
CA ALA A 166 3.50 -12.09 -1.34
C ALA A 166 2.52 -11.24 -0.53
N ALA A 167 2.06 -10.12 -1.08
CA ALA A 167 1.08 -9.25 -0.44
C ALA A 167 -0.29 -9.95 -0.28
N THR A 168 -0.79 -10.63 -1.33
CA THR A 168 -2.07 -11.36 -1.26
C THR A 168 -1.97 -12.57 -0.31
N ALA A 169 -0.86 -13.30 -0.32
CA ALA A 169 -0.59 -14.39 0.62
C ALA A 169 -0.51 -13.91 2.08
N THR A 170 0.21 -12.81 2.33
CA THR A 170 0.31 -12.22 3.68
C THR A 170 -1.06 -11.77 4.19
N ALA A 171 -1.89 -11.16 3.34
CA ALA A 171 -3.24 -10.76 3.69
C ALA A 171 -4.17 -11.95 3.95
N ALA A 172 -4.00 -13.05 3.20
CA ALA A 172 -4.76 -14.27 3.42
C ALA A 172 -4.39 -14.94 4.75
N LEU A 173 -3.10 -15.12 5.04
CA LEU A 173 -2.62 -15.59 6.33
C LEU A 173 -3.10 -14.73 7.50
N LYS A 174 -3.11 -13.39 7.34
CA LYS A 174 -3.62 -12.50 8.38
C LYS A 174 -5.08 -12.82 8.73
N ARG A 175 -5.91 -13.17 7.74
CA ARG A 175 -7.34 -13.44 7.98
C ARG A 175 -7.59 -14.66 8.86
N THR A 176 -6.64 -15.58 8.98
CA THR A 176 -6.76 -16.78 9.82
C THR A 176 -6.27 -16.56 11.25
N VAL A 177 -5.69 -15.38 11.55
CA VAL A 177 -5.16 -15.03 12.87
C VAL A 177 -6.03 -13.96 13.53
N ALA A 178 -6.33 -14.13 14.81
CA ALA A 178 -7.12 -13.17 15.58
C ALA A 178 -6.33 -11.90 15.91
N GLY A 179 -7.00 -10.74 15.85
CA GLY A 179 -6.42 -9.44 16.13
C GLY A 179 -5.85 -8.74 14.88
N ASP A 180 -5.40 -7.51 15.08
CA ASP A 180 -5.08 -6.60 13.97
C ASP A 180 -3.71 -6.87 13.33
N ALA A 181 -2.73 -7.34 14.13
CA ALA A 181 -1.36 -7.53 13.67
C ALA A 181 -1.17 -8.88 12.95
N ALA A 182 -0.56 -8.85 11.77
CA ALA A 182 -0.13 -10.05 11.07
C ALA A 182 1.08 -10.67 11.78
N VAL A 183 0.86 -11.75 12.51
CA VAL A 183 1.92 -12.56 13.14
C VAL A 183 2.26 -13.71 12.19
N VAL A 184 2.99 -13.39 11.12
CA VAL A 184 3.34 -14.30 10.03
C VAL A 184 4.84 -14.23 9.73
N THR A 185 5.41 -15.32 9.24
CA THR A 185 6.82 -15.41 8.85
C THR A 185 7.00 -15.44 7.33
N PRO A 186 8.18 -15.05 6.79
CA PRO A 186 8.46 -15.21 5.37
C PRO A 186 8.27 -16.66 4.89
N GLU A 187 8.61 -17.64 5.73
CA GLU A 187 8.41 -19.06 5.43
C GLU A 187 6.93 -19.42 5.30
N ASP A 188 6.05 -18.86 6.14
CA ASP A 188 4.60 -19.05 6.01
C ASP A 188 4.10 -18.50 4.67
N VAL A 189 4.56 -17.29 4.30
CA VAL A 189 4.16 -16.63 3.05
C VAL A 189 4.62 -17.44 1.84
N THR A 190 5.88 -17.91 1.84
CA THR A 190 6.40 -18.76 0.76
C THR A 190 5.63 -20.07 0.65
N ALA A 191 5.30 -20.72 1.77
CA ALA A 191 4.51 -21.94 1.77
C ALA A 191 3.13 -21.75 1.11
N VAL A 192 2.48 -20.62 1.39
CA VAL A 192 1.19 -20.27 0.78
C VAL A 192 1.31 -19.95 -0.72
N ILE A 193 2.36 -19.27 -1.14
CA ILE A 193 2.60 -19.00 -2.57
C ILE A 193 2.85 -20.31 -3.34
N ASP A 194 3.66 -21.22 -2.78
CA ASP A 194 4.04 -22.47 -3.43
C ASP A 194 2.92 -23.54 -3.38
N GLY A 195 2.16 -23.58 -2.28
CA GLY A 195 1.14 -24.60 -2.02
C GLY A 195 -0.31 -24.16 -2.25
N GLY A 196 -0.58 -22.86 -2.39
CA GLY A 196 -1.93 -22.32 -2.56
C GLY A 196 -2.76 -22.30 -1.28
N ALA A 197 -4.09 -22.23 -1.43
CA ALA A 197 -5.05 -22.11 -0.32
C ALA A 197 -4.99 -23.27 0.69
N ASP A 198 -4.57 -24.46 0.25
CA ASP A 198 -4.47 -25.67 1.08
C ASP A 198 -3.45 -25.54 2.23
N GLU A 199 -2.49 -24.60 2.14
CA GLU A 199 -1.48 -24.33 3.18
C GLU A 199 -1.90 -23.21 4.16
N ILE A 200 -3.06 -22.57 3.94
CA ILE A 200 -3.55 -21.46 4.78
C ILE A 200 -4.37 -21.97 5.97
N ASP A 201 -5.00 -23.14 5.85
CA ASP A 201 -5.79 -23.78 6.91
C ASP A 201 -4.88 -24.41 7.97
N ARG A 202 -4.62 -23.66 9.06
CA ARG A 202 -3.99 -24.15 10.28
C ARG A 202 -5.00 -24.43 11.39
#